data_AF-T0G1C1-F1
#
_entry.id   AF-T0G1C1-F1
#
_cell.length_a   1.000
_cell.length_b   1.000
_cell.length_c   1.000
_cell.angle_alpha   90.00
_cell.angle_beta   90.00
_cell.angle_gamma   90.00
#
_symmetry.space_group_name_H-M   'P 1'
#
loop_
_entity.id
_entity.type
_entity.pdbx_description
1 polymer ?
#
loop_
_entity_poly.entity_id
_entity_poly.type
_entity_poly.pdbx_seq_one_letter_code
_entity_poly.pdbx_strand_id
1 'polypeptide(L)'
;MDLLLLSCEKKIQSSLNEGTVGTDSLLIPMSYWNRLDALQKKALSKKLPFLLKRYTKYVASLDRLHWRAGKIKYNWGVGELKKMTIHVNS
;
A
#
# COMPACT_ATOMS: atom_id res chain seq x y z
N MET A 1 -30.92 -36.78 16.85
CA MET A 1 -29.74 -36.81 15.97
C MET A 1 -29.64 -35.41 15.39
N ASP A 2 -28.84 -34.54 16.01
CA ASP A 2 -28.75 -33.13 15.62
C ASP A 2 -27.74 -32.99 14.48
N LEU A 3 -28.28 -32.74 13.30
CA LEU A 3 -27.51 -32.53 12.08
C LEU A 3 -26.92 -31.11 12.11
N LEU A 4 -25.61 -31.00 12.31
CA LEU A 4 -24.89 -29.74 12.11
C LEU A 4 -24.92 -29.40 10.61
N LEU A 5 -25.92 -28.62 10.20
CA LEU A 5 -26.05 -28.11 8.84
C LEU A 5 -25.02 -26.98 8.64
N LEU A 6 -23.83 -27.33 8.15
CA LEU A 6 -22.82 -26.37 7.74
C LEU A 6 -23.29 -25.71 6.44
N SER A 7 -23.99 -24.59 6.58
CA SER A 7 -24.38 -23.72 5.46
C SER A 7 -23.11 -23.22 4.76
N CYS A 8 -22.86 -23.72 3.55
CA CYS A 8 -21.72 -23.34 2.69
C CYS A 8 -21.73 -21.85 2.28
N GLU A 9 -22.84 -21.14 2.52
CA GLU A 9 -23.01 -19.73 2.21
C GLU A 9 -22.55 -18.77 3.32
N LYS A 10 -22.17 -19.29 4.50
CA LYS A 10 -21.70 -18.44 5.60
C LYS A 10 -20.19 -18.20 5.47
N LYS A 11 -19.84 -17.11 4.79
CA LYS A 11 -18.46 -16.60 4.75
C LYS A 11 -18.09 -16.03 6.12
N ILE A 12 -17.02 -16.54 6.73
CA ILE A 12 -16.43 -15.95 7.93
C ILE A 12 -15.84 -14.60 7.52
N GLN A 13 -16.49 -13.49 7.90
CA GLN A 13 -15.86 -12.17 7.79
C GLN A 13 -14.96 -11.97 9.02
N SER A 14 -13.75 -12.51 8.95
CA SER A 14 -12.75 -12.27 9.99
C SER A 14 -12.06 -10.92 9.75
N SER A 15 -11.69 -10.24 10.84
CA SER A 15 -10.81 -9.07 10.79
C SER A 15 -9.34 -9.43 10.49
N LEU A 16 -9.05 -10.72 10.30
CA LEU A 16 -7.74 -11.20 9.85
C LEU A 16 -7.72 -11.11 8.32
N ASN A 17 -6.79 -10.32 7.78
CA ASN A 17 -6.62 -10.07 6.35
C ASN A 17 -6.57 -11.37 5.53
N GLU A 18 -7.71 -11.77 4.96
CA GLU A 18 -7.86 -12.77 3.89
C GLU A 18 -7.86 -12.12 2.50
N GLY A 19 -7.37 -10.89 2.40
CA GLY A 19 -7.22 -10.16 1.14
C GLY A 19 -6.12 -10.76 0.26
N THR A 20 -6.34 -10.83 -1.05
CA THR A 20 -5.30 -11.20 -2.01
C THR A 20 -4.12 -10.22 -1.89
N VAL A 21 -2.89 -10.75 -1.90
CA VAL A 21 -1.69 -9.91 -1.88
C VAL A 21 -1.59 -9.17 -3.21
N GLY A 22 -1.97 -7.89 -3.20
CA GLY A 22 -1.85 -6.99 -4.33
C GLY A 22 -0.46 -6.36 -4.39
N THR A 23 -0.10 -5.85 -5.58
CA THR A 23 1.07 -5.00 -5.76
C THR A 23 0.63 -3.57 -6.07
N ASP A 24 1.06 -2.65 -5.23
CA ASP A 24 0.90 -1.21 -5.44
C ASP A 24 2.23 -0.59 -5.85
N SER A 25 2.17 0.52 -6.57
CA SER A 25 3.35 1.31 -6.93
C SER A 25 3.31 2.68 -6.25
N LEU A 26 4.36 3.00 -5.51
CA LEU A 26 4.62 4.31 -4.94
C LEU A 26 5.71 5.00 -5.76
N LEU A 27 5.48 6.26 -6.16
CA LEU A 27 6.52 7.05 -6.82
C LEU A 27 7.22 7.96 -5.82
N ILE A 28 8.54 7.88 -5.77
CA ILE A 28 9.39 8.65 -4.86
C ILE A 28 10.12 9.72 -5.66
N PRO A 29 10.06 11.00 -5.28
CA PRO A 29 10.86 12.05 -5.93
C PRO A 29 12.36 11.74 -5.91
N MET A 30 13.02 11.89 -7.06
CA MET A 30 14.47 11.66 -7.18
C MET A 30 15.27 12.58 -6.25
N SER A 31 14.77 13.79 -5.98
CA SER A 31 15.36 14.71 -5.00
C SER A 31 15.46 14.11 -3.60
N TYR A 32 14.49 13.30 -3.19
CA TYR A 32 14.55 12.55 -1.93
C TYR A 32 15.37 11.27 -2.09
N TRP A 33 15.16 10.52 -3.16
CA TRP A 33 15.85 9.24 -3.39
C TRP A 33 17.37 9.38 -3.43
N ASN A 34 17.88 10.45 -4.05
CA ASN A 34 19.31 10.70 -4.19
C ASN A 34 20.00 11.07 -2.88
N ARG A 35 19.23 11.56 -1.90
CA ARG A 35 19.76 11.88 -0.55
C ARG A 35 19.92 10.65 0.34
N LEU A 36 19.39 9.50 -0.06
CA LEU A 36 19.43 8.27 0.75
C LEU A 36 20.64 7.40 0.42
N ASP A 37 21.29 6.88 1.46
CA ASP A 37 22.34 5.86 1.33
C ASP A 37 21.76 4.50 0.93
N ALA A 38 22.62 3.58 0.46
CA ALA A 38 22.22 2.24 0.04
C ALA A 38 21.46 1.47 1.16
N LEU A 39 21.94 1.59 2.41
CA LEU A 39 21.27 1.00 3.58
C LEU A 39 19.88 1.60 3.81
N GLN A 40 19.76 2.92 3.69
CA GLN A 40 18.49 3.63 3.89
C GLN A 40 17.49 3.32 2.77
N LYS A 41 17.94 3.24 1.52
CA LYS A 41 17.14 2.81 0.36
C LYS A 41 16.54 1.42 0.58
N LYS A 42 17.35 0.46 1.05
CA LYS A 42 16.89 -0.89 1.37
C LYS A 42 15.92 -0.90 2.56
N ALA A 43 16.19 -0.11 3.58
CA ALA A 43 15.31 0.01 4.74
C ALA A 43 13.96 0.66 4.39
N LEU A 44 13.93 1.63 3.48
CA LEU A 44 12.72 2.33 3.05
C LEU A 44 11.72 1.36 2.42
N SER A 45 12.17 0.49 1.52
CA SER A 45 11.32 -0.53 0.90
C SER A 45 10.65 -1.44 1.94
N LYS A 46 11.40 -1.82 2.98
CA LYS A 46 10.87 -2.66 4.08
C LYS A 46 9.93 -1.91 5.01
N LYS A 47 10.16 -0.61 5.24
CA LYS A 47 9.36 0.22 6.15
C LYS A 47 8.05 0.71 5.53
N LEU A 48 7.98 0.84 4.22
CA LEU A 48 6.81 1.41 3.54
C LEU A 48 5.49 0.68 3.77
N PRO A 49 5.41 -0.67 3.72
CA PRO A 49 4.17 -1.37 4.02
C PRO A 49 3.64 -1.02 5.42
N PHE A 50 4.53 -0.95 6.41
CA PHE A 50 4.18 -0.56 7.79
C PHE A 50 3.71 0.90 7.87
N LEU A 51 4.46 1.81 7.25
CA LEU A 51 4.10 3.24 7.24
C LEU A 51 2.77 3.48 6.55
N LEU A 52 2.52 2.84 5.40
CA LEU A 52 1.26 2.94 4.70
C LEU A 52 0.13 2.39 5.57
N LYS A 53 0.27 1.21 6.17
CA LYS A 53 -0.75 0.69 7.09
C LYS A 53 -1.07 1.67 8.23
N ARG A 54 -0.05 2.29 8.83
CA ARG A 54 -0.22 3.24 9.94
C ARG A 54 -0.85 4.57 9.51
N TYR A 55 -0.45 5.09 8.34
CA TYR A 55 -0.81 6.43 7.90
C TYR A 55 -1.80 6.45 6.72
N THR A 56 -2.39 5.32 6.32
CA THR A 56 -3.34 5.25 5.19
C THR A 56 -4.47 6.26 5.32
N LYS A 57 -5.08 6.41 6.50
CA LYS A 57 -6.18 7.38 6.72
C LYS A 57 -5.72 8.82 6.49
N TYR A 58 -4.53 9.15 7.00
CA TYR A 58 -3.92 10.47 6.82
C TYR A 58 -3.58 10.73 5.35
N VAL A 59 -2.92 9.78 4.67
CA VAL A 59 -2.58 9.92 3.25
C VAL A 59 -3.83 10.03 2.38
N ALA A 60 -4.91 9.34 2.73
CA ALA A 60 -6.19 9.43 2.04
C ALA A 60 -6.96 10.73 2.29
N SER A 61 -6.70 11.41 3.43
CA SER A 61 -7.31 12.71 3.75
C SER A 61 -6.53 13.91 3.22
N LEU A 62 -5.28 13.72 2.79
CA LEU A 62 -4.54 14.77 2.09
C LEU A 62 -5.25 15.08 0.76
N ASP A 63 -5.23 16.35 0.36
CA ASP A 63 -5.67 16.75 -0.97
C ASP A 63 -5.02 15.82 -2.01
N ARG A 64 -5.89 15.11 -2.74
CA ARG A 64 -5.46 13.93 -3.48
C ARG A 64 -4.29 14.25 -4.40
N LEU A 65 -3.26 13.41 -4.26
CA LEU A 65 -2.31 13.07 -5.32
C LEU A 65 -3.10 12.77 -6.61
N HIS A 66 -3.17 13.73 -7.53
CA HIS A 66 -3.70 13.67 -8.91
C HIS A 66 -4.92 12.76 -9.19
N TRP A 67 -5.96 13.29 -9.85
CA TRP A 67 -7.23 12.58 -10.13
C TRP A 67 -7.13 11.20 -10.83
N ARG A 68 -5.99 10.86 -11.47
CA ARG A 68 -5.69 9.53 -12.04
C ARG A 68 -4.97 8.55 -11.11
N ALA A 69 -4.89 8.80 -9.80
CA ALA A 69 -4.25 7.88 -8.86
C ALA A 69 -5.06 6.58 -8.70
N GLY A 70 -4.80 5.62 -9.58
CA GLY A 70 -5.22 4.21 -9.44
C GLY A 70 -4.16 3.41 -8.67
N LYS A 71 -3.56 2.41 -9.32
CA LYS A 71 -2.47 1.57 -8.75
C LYS A 71 -1.14 2.32 -8.51
N ILE A 72 -1.02 3.55 -9.01
CA ILE A 72 0.19 4.38 -8.88
C ILE A 72 -0.19 5.63 -8.08
N LYS A 73 0.37 5.76 -6.86
CA LYS A 73 0.10 6.88 -5.94
C LYS A 73 1.24 7.90 -6.04
N TYR A 74 0.97 9.10 -6.57
CA TYR A 74 1.99 10.15 -6.76
C TYR A 74 1.46 11.57 -7.02
N ASN A 75 2.28 12.57 -6.70
CA ASN A 75 1.97 13.99 -6.86
C ASN A 75 2.52 14.42 -8.22
N TRP A 76 1.71 15.12 -9.03
CA TRP A 76 2.21 15.76 -10.25
C TRP A 76 3.09 16.96 -9.91
N GLY A 77 4.04 17.27 -10.79
CA GLY A 77 4.91 18.45 -10.65
C GLY A 77 6.13 18.30 -9.74
N VAL A 78 6.42 17.09 -9.22
CA VAL A 78 7.57 16.84 -8.33
C VAL A 78 8.87 16.46 -9.06
N GLY A 79 8.91 16.58 -10.38
CA GLY A 79 10.07 16.27 -11.21
C GLY A 79 10.23 14.77 -11.50
N GLU A 80 11.48 14.31 -11.65
CA GLU A 80 11.80 12.91 -11.93
C GLU A 80 11.45 12.01 -10.74
N LEU A 81 10.86 10.86 -11.03
CA LEU A 81 10.27 9.96 -10.04
C LEU A 81 10.86 8.56 -10.15
N LYS A 82 11.27 8.00 -8.99
CA LYS A 82 11.62 6.58 -8.86
C LYS A 82 10.38 5.77 -8.53
N LYS A 83 10.00 4.85 -9.42
CA LYS A 83 8.95 3.86 -9.14
C LYS A 83 9.44 2.83 -8.14
N MET A 84 8.64 2.60 -7.10
CA MET A 84 8.86 1.51 -6.15
C MET A 84 7.61 0.66 -5.97
N THR A 85 7.76 -0.64 -6.18
CA THR A 85 6.70 -1.61 -5.99
C THR A 85 6.67 -2.06 -4.53
N ILE A 86 5.46 -2.12 -3.97
CA ILE A 86 5.19 -2.57 -2.62
C ILE A 86 4.13 -3.67 -2.65
N HIS A 87 4.28 -4.66 -1.78
CA HIS A 87 3.26 -5.66 -1.56
C HIS A 87 2.30 -5.11 -0.50
N VAL A 88 1.03 -5.04 -0.86
CA VAL A 88 -0.04 -4.56 0.01
C VAL A 88 -1.12 -5.63 0.07
N ASN A 89 -1.54 -5.95 1.28
CA ASN A 89 -2.72 -6.78 1.47
C ASN A 89 -3.93 -5.87 1.16
N SER A 90 -4.66 -6.17 0.09
CA SER A 90 -5.81 -5.39 -0.39
C SER A 90 -7.09 -5.77 0.34
#